data_AF-A0A9E2EB93-F1
#
_entry.id   AF-A0A9E2EB93-F1
#
_cell.length_a   1.000
_cell.length_b   1.000
_cell.length_c   1.000
_cell.angle_alpha   90.00
_cell.angle_beta   90.00
_cell.angle_gamma   90.00
#
_symmetry.space_group_name_H-M   'P 1'
#
loop_
_entity.id
_entity.type
_entity.pdbx_description
1 polymer ?
#
loop_
_entity_poly.entity_id
_entity_poly.type
_entity_poly.pdbx_seq_one_letter_code
_entity_poly.pdbx_strand_id
1 'polypeptide(L)' 'MTDGRRLSDRIVSAHKLACEENIKTISSLLLEALEIDLSMVGGKHPDRRIRAKQYEEAFDLHQETFGTLKIEPL' A
#
# COMPACT_ATOMS: atom_id res chain seq x y z
N MET A 1 -14.88 21.31 -6.06
CA MET A 1 -14.96 19.86 -6.28
C MET A 1 -13.73 19.27 -5.62
N THR A 2 -13.83 18.83 -4.36
CA THR A 2 -12.69 18.24 -3.65
C THR A 2 -12.32 16.95 -4.36
N ASP A 3 -11.13 16.91 -4.96
CA ASP A 3 -10.59 15.75 -5.67
C ASP A 3 -10.63 14.52 -4.74
N GLY A 4 -11.69 13.73 -4.89
CA GLY A 4 -12.14 12.68 -3.97
C GLY A 4 -11.32 11.39 -4.10
N ARG A 5 -10.01 11.52 -4.38
CA ARG A 5 -9.09 10.39 -4.35
C ARG A 5 -8.84 10.00 -2.90
N ARG A 6 -9.13 8.74 -2.57
CA ARG A 6 -8.95 8.19 -1.22
C ARG A 6 -7.46 8.27 -0.85
N LEU A 7 -7.18 8.32 0.45
CA LEU A 7 -5.80 8.34 0.94
C LEU A 7 -5.03 7.11 0.42
N SER A 8 -5.64 5.92 0.48
CA SER A 8 -5.16 4.68 -0.13
C SER A 8 -4.69 4.84 -1.58
N ASP A 9 -5.44 5.55 -2.43
CA ASP A 9 -5.10 5.69 -3.85
C ASP A 9 -3.81 6.51 -4.03
N ARG A 10 -3.62 7.53 -3.19
CA ARG A 10 -2.39 8.35 -3.20
C ARG A 10 -1.20 7.55 -2.68
N ILE A 11 -1.39 6.74 -1.65
CA ILE A 11 -0.35 5.87 -1.10
C ILE A 11 0.08 4.84 -2.17
N VAL A 12 -0.86 4.21 -2.87
CA VAL A 12 -0.57 3.27 -3.96
C VAL A 12 0.20 3.95 -5.09
N SER A 13 -0.21 5.16 -5.52
CA SER A 13 0.53 5.88 -6.57
C SER A 13 1.96 6.24 -6.14
N ALA A 14 2.14 6.71 -4.91
CA ALA A 14 3.48 7.03 -4.38
C ALA A 14 4.35 5.77 -4.23
N HIS A 15 3.76 4.65 -3.81
CA HIS A 15 4.44 3.37 -3.67
C HIS A 15 4.98 2.89 -5.01
N LYS A 16 4.15 2.93 -6.07
CA LYS A 16 4.57 2.60 -7.44
C LYS A 16 5.76 3.42 -7.89
N LEU A 17 5.71 4.74 -7.71
CA LEU A 17 6.82 5.62 -8.06
C LEU A 17 8.09 5.28 -7.26
N ALA A 18 7.97 4.99 -5.96
CA ALA A 18 9.12 4.60 -5.14
C ALA A 18 9.72 3.24 -5.57
N CYS A 19 8.90 2.31 -6.06
CA CYS A 19 9.37 1.06 -6.68
C CYS A 19 10.11 1.33 -8.00
N GLU A 20 9.55 2.15 -8.88
CA GLU A 20 10.16 2.55 -10.16
C GLU A 20 11.52 3.23 -9.96
N GLU A 21 11.62 4.11 -8.96
CA GLU A 21 12.86 4.82 -8.58
C GLU A 21 13.81 3.96 -7.71
N ASN A 22 13.46 2.69 -7.43
CA ASN A 22 14.23 1.75 -6.62
C ASN A 22 14.53 2.23 -5.18
N ILE A 23 13.65 3.05 -4.59
CA ILE A 23 13.82 3.61 -3.25
C ILE A 23 13.14 2.72 -2.20
N LYS A 24 13.84 1.64 -1.82
CA LYS A 24 13.32 0.60 -0.91
C LYS A 24 12.73 1.15 0.41
N THR A 25 13.43 2.06 1.08
CA THR A 25 12.98 2.58 2.38
C THR A 25 11.64 3.31 2.27
N ILE A 26 11.44 4.09 1.19
CA ILE A 26 10.21 4.83 0.98
C ILE A 26 9.08 3.86 0.58
N SER A 27 9.36 2.90 -0.31
CA SER A 27 8.35 1.93 -0.73
C SER A 27 7.88 1.04 0.44
N SER A 28 8.77 0.66 1.37
CA SER A 28 8.39 -0.09 2.57
C SER A 28 7.48 0.72 3.50
N LEU A 29 7.83 1.99 3.79
CA LEU A 29 7.00 2.88 4.62
C LEU A 29 5.62 3.14 4.01
N LEU A 30 5.55 3.27 2.68
CA LEU A 30 4.27 3.46 1.99
C LEU A 30 3.41 2.20 2.00
N LEU A 31 4.02 1.01 1.96
CA LEU A 31 3.29 -0.24 2.07
C LEU A 31 2.69 -0.43 3.46
N GLU A 32 3.46 -0.14 4.52
CA GLU A 32 2.94 -0.13 5.90
C GLU A 32 1.83 0.91 6.09
N ALA A 33 2.00 2.11 5.55
CA ALA A 33 0.97 3.15 5.60
C ALA A 33 -0.33 2.71 4.90
N LEU A 34 -0.23 1.97 3.79
CA LEU A 34 -1.38 1.39 3.10
C LEU A 34 -2.09 0.34 3.96
N GLU A 35 -1.33 -0.54 4.63
CA GLU A 35 -1.89 -1.54 5.55
C GLU A 35 -2.67 -0.87 6.69
N ILE A 36 -2.11 0.20 7.27
CA ILE A 36 -2.74 0.96 8.35
C ILE A 36 -4.04 1.63 7.87
N ASP A 37 -4.01 2.34 6.74
CA ASP A 37 -5.20 3.03 6.19
C ASP A 37 -6.35 2.04 5.91
N LEU A 38 -6.01 0.86 5.39
CA LEU A 38 -6.98 -0.17 5.05
C LEU A 38 -7.51 -0.92 6.28
N SER A 39 -6.70 -1.08 7.33
CA SER A 39 -7.08 -1.74 8.59
C SER A 39 -7.89 -0.84 9.53
N MET A 40 -7.70 0.49 9.48
CA MET A 40 -8.48 1.46 10.27
C MET A 40 -9.97 1.49 9.88
N VAL A 41 -10.35 0.95 8.72
CA VAL A 41 -11.76 0.87 8.29
C VAL A 41 -12.38 -0.45 8.75
N GLY A 42 -12.63 -0.56 10.05
CA GLY A 42 -13.36 -1.68 10.70
C GLY A 42 -14.89 -1.63 10.53
N GLY A 43 -15.42 -0.84 9.59
CA GLY A 43 -16.85 -0.72 9.33
C GLY A 43 -17.35 -1.76 8.33
N LYS A 44 -18.60 -2.21 8.49
CA LYS A 44 -19.34 -3.17 7.64
C LYS A 44 -19.57 -2.61 6.21
N HIS A 45 -18.50 -2.30 5.49
CA HIS A 45 -18.55 -1.73 4.14
C HIS A 45 -18.30 -2.82 3.07
N PRO A 46 -19.05 -2.79 1.95
CA PRO A 46 -18.89 -3.74 0.83
C PRO A 46 -17.52 -3.62 0.10
N ASP A 47 -16.72 -2.62 0.45
CA ASP A 47 -15.46 -2.25 -0.21
C ASP A 47 -14.22 -3.04 0.27
N ARG A 48 -14.40 -3.96 1.23
CA ARG A 48 -13.26 -4.70 1.83
C ARG A 48 -12.48 -5.52 0.81
N ARG A 49 -13.15 -6.09 -0.20
CA ARG A 49 -12.50 -6.89 -1.26
C ARG A 49 -11.62 -6.04 -2.18
N ILE A 50 -12.09 -4.85 -2.55
CA ILE A 50 -11.33 -3.93 -3.42
C ILE A 50 -10.08 -3.46 -2.69
N ARG A 51 -10.21 -3.13 -1.41
CA ARG A 51 -9.10 -2.73 -0.53
C ARG A 51 -8.07 -3.83 -0.33
N ALA A 52 -8.51 -5.05 -0.05
CA ALA A 52 -7.62 -6.21 0.06
C ALA A 52 -6.81 -6.40 -1.24
N LYS A 53 -7.48 -6.29 -2.40
CA LYS A 53 -6.83 -6.38 -3.71
C LYS A 53 -5.79 -5.28 -3.95
N GLN A 54 -6.08 -4.04 -3.55
CA GLN A 54 -5.11 -2.93 -3.65
C GLN A 54 -3.85 -3.17 -2.82
N TYR A 55 -4.00 -3.75 -1.63
CA TYR A 55 -2.87 -4.12 -0.79
C TYR A 55 -2.09 -5.30 -1.37
N GLU A 56 -2.77 -6.36 -1.80
CA GLU A 56 -2.16 -7.54 -2.45
C GLU A 56 -1.34 -7.12 -3.68
N GLU A 57 -1.91 -6.30 -4.57
CA GLU A 57 -1.19 -5.80 -5.76
C GLU A 57 0.03 -4.94 -5.41
N ALA A 58 -0.06 -4.09 -4.37
CA ALA A 58 1.07 -3.30 -3.91
C ALA A 58 2.16 -4.17 -3.26
N PHE A 59 1.76 -5.20 -2.52
CA PHE A 59 2.66 -6.17 -1.91
C PHE A 59 3.41 -6.98 -2.97
N ASP A 60 2.69 -7.51 -3.97
CA ASP A 60 3.27 -8.29 -5.07
C ASP A 60 4.30 -7.46 -5.84
N LEU A 61 3.96 -6.21 -6.22
CA LEU A 61 4.89 -5.29 -6.88
C LEU A 61 6.13 -5.03 -6.02
N HIS A 62 5.95 -4.84 -4.70
CA HIS A 62 7.07 -4.62 -3.80
C HIS A 62 7.98 -5.85 -3.72
N GLN A 63 7.41 -7.06 -3.68
CA GLN A 63 8.18 -8.30 -3.68
C GLN A 63 8.93 -8.52 -4.99
N GLU A 64 8.30 -8.23 -6.14
CA GLU A 64 8.96 -8.28 -7.45
C GLU A 64 10.14 -7.30 -7.52
N THR A 65 9.98 -6.10 -6.95
CA THR A 65 10.99 -5.04 -7.03
C THR A 65 12.16 -5.26 -6.05
N PHE A 66 11.88 -5.66 -4.81
CA PHE A 66 12.87 -5.67 -3.71
C PHE A 66 13.09 -7.04 -3.05
N GLY A 67 12.36 -8.08 -3.47
CA GLY A 67 12.36 -9.41 -2.85
C GLY A 67 11.46 -9.49 -1.60
N THR A 68 11.49 -10.64 -0.93
CA THR A 68 10.64 -10.89 0.24
C THR A 68 10.95 -9.90 1.36
N LEU A 69 9.95 -9.15 1.82
CA LEU A 69 10.01 -8.39 3.07
C LEU A 69 10.22 -9.38 4.22
N LYS A 70 11.44 -9.47 4.72
CA LYS A 70 11.68 -10.00 6.07
C LYS A 70 11.19 -8.93 7.03
N ILE A 71 9.97 -9.08 7.50
CA ILE A 71 9.47 -8.32 8.64
C ILE A 71 10.33 -8.76 9.82
N GLU A 72 11.34 -7.96 10.17
CA GLU A 72 12.02 -8.13 11.45
C GLU A 72 11.07 -7.63 12.53
N PRO A 73 10.65 -8.47 13.48
CA PRO A 73 9.85 -8.01 14.60
C PRO A 73 10.67 -6.99 15.41
N LEU A 74 10.07 -5.84 15.69
CA LEU A 74 10.60 -4.78 16.58
C LEU A 74 11.02 -5.34 17.95
#